data_AF-A0AA42VJ97-F1
#
_entry.id   AF-A0AA42VJ97-F1
#
_cell.length_a   1.000
_cell.length_b   1.000
_cell.length_c   1.000
_cell.angle_alpha   90.00
_cell.angle_beta   90.00
_cell.angle_gamma   90.00
#
_symmetry.space_group_name_H-M   'P 1'
#
loop_
_entity.id
_entity.type
_entity.pdbx_description
1 polymer ?
#
loop_
_entity_poly.entity_id
_entity_poly.type
_entity_poly.pdbx_seq_one_letter_code
_entity_poly.pdbx_strand_id
1 'polypeptide(L)'
;MTETNDAAVPLLDPSLFISDDVHEREVKLADGSKHTFYIREQEAGVLRGFFTGQSSEDPDKQAESMARLIAKAICDPEGKPALSLAQAKRLKFAVQIALTKAISEVHSYQGKESLPGEEAASGSDTSSL
;
A
#
# COMPACT_ATOMS: atom_id res chain seq x y z
N MET A 1 13.31 -1.70 46.80
CA MET A 1 14.05 -1.09 45.68
C MET A 1 13.33 -1.50 44.42
N THR A 2 12.46 -0.63 43.90
CA THR A 2 11.84 -0.80 42.59
C THR A 2 12.82 -0.18 41.60
N GLU A 3 13.54 -1.02 40.86
CA GLU A 3 14.30 -0.55 39.70
C GLU A 3 13.30 -0.04 38.67
N THR A 4 13.20 1.28 38.56
CA THR A 4 12.55 1.95 37.45
C THR A 4 13.44 1.68 36.24
N ASN A 5 13.08 0.65 35.47
CA ASN A 5 13.74 0.34 34.21
C ASN A 5 13.38 1.48 33.25
N ASP A 6 14.28 2.47 33.17
CA ASP A 6 14.16 3.63 32.30
C ASP A 6 14.33 3.15 30.87
N ALA A 7 13.22 2.72 30.26
CA ALA A 7 13.21 2.24 28.89
C ALA A 7 13.70 3.39 28.00
N ALA A 8 14.86 3.22 27.40
CA ALA A 8 15.46 4.19 26.51
C ALA A 8 14.41 4.66 25.48
N VAL A 9 14.21 5.97 25.40
CA VAL A 9 13.32 6.56 24.39
C VAL A 9 13.78 6.08 23.01
N PRO A 10 12.92 5.40 22.24
CA PRO A 10 13.33 4.87 20.95
C PRO A 10 13.77 6.00 20.02
N LEU A 11 14.96 5.85 19.42
CA LEU A 11 15.58 6.82 18.50
C LEU A 11 14.70 7.07 17.26
N LEU A 12 13.92 6.08 16.85
CA LEU A 12 13.08 6.11 15.66
C LEU A 12 11.62 5.89 16.06
N ASP A 13 10.73 6.70 15.51
CA ASP A 13 9.29 6.53 15.65
C ASP A 13 8.86 5.22 14.96
N PRO A 14 8.08 4.34 15.60
CA PRO A 14 7.59 3.09 15.00
C PRO A 14 6.88 3.27 13.66
N SER A 15 6.26 4.43 13.40
CA SER A 15 5.61 4.76 12.11
C SER A 15 6.59 4.91 10.94
N LEU A 16 7.90 4.92 11.20
CA LEU A 16 8.94 4.91 10.16
C LEU A 16 9.24 3.50 9.62
N PHE A 17 8.70 2.47 10.24
CA PHE A 17 8.86 1.08 9.83
C PHE A 17 7.61 0.60 9.10
N ILE A 18 7.78 -0.45 8.28
CA ILE A 18 6.65 -1.07 7.61
C ILE A 18 5.68 -1.66 8.64
N SER A 19 4.38 -1.57 8.35
CA SER A 19 3.35 -2.23 9.16
C SER A 19 3.04 -3.64 8.65
N ASP A 20 2.66 -4.52 9.56
CA ASP A 20 2.05 -5.83 9.23
C ASP A 20 0.55 -5.69 8.89
N ASP A 21 0.00 -4.49 9.01
CA ASP A 21 -1.40 -4.20 8.73
C ASP A 21 -1.79 -4.51 7.27
N VAL A 22 -3.03 -4.96 7.11
CA VAL A 22 -3.64 -5.19 5.82
C VAL A 22 -4.44 -3.95 5.42
N HIS A 23 -4.01 -3.28 4.36
CA HIS A 23 -4.69 -2.10 3.82
C HIS A 23 -5.74 -2.52 2.79
N GLU A 24 -7.01 -2.28 3.12
CA GLU A 24 -8.10 -2.39 2.15
C GLU A 24 -8.10 -1.18 1.20
N ARG A 25 -8.13 -1.44 -0.11
CA ARG A 25 -8.12 -0.42 -1.16
C ARG A 25 -9.13 -0.74 -2.25
N GLU A 26 -10.03 0.20 -2.51
CA GLU A 26 -10.87 0.17 -3.71
C GLU A 26 -10.06 0.68 -4.91
N VAL A 27 -9.81 -0.21 -5.88
CA VAL A 27 -9.05 0.10 -7.09
C VAL A 27 -9.99 0.14 -8.28
N LYS A 28 -9.98 1.26 -9.00
CA LYS A 28 -10.69 1.40 -10.28
C LYS A 28 -9.84 0.80 -11.41
N LEU A 29 -10.37 -0.19 -12.10
CA LEU A 29 -9.73 -0.80 -13.27
C LEU A 29 -10.03 -0.01 -14.55
N ALA A 30 -9.30 -0.32 -15.61
CA ALA A 30 -9.39 0.38 -16.90
C ALA A 30 -10.75 0.24 -17.60
N ASP A 31 -11.52 -0.80 -17.29
CA ASP A 31 -12.90 -0.97 -17.77
C ASP A 31 -13.91 -0.15 -16.96
N GLY A 32 -13.45 0.60 -15.96
CA GLY A 32 -14.27 1.44 -15.09
C GLY A 32 -14.84 0.71 -13.88
N SER A 33 -14.70 -0.62 -13.80
CA SER A 33 -15.11 -1.39 -12.63
C SER A 33 -14.26 -1.04 -11.41
N LYS A 34 -14.85 -1.20 -10.23
CA LYS A 34 -14.19 -1.00 -8.94
C LYS A 34 -14.08 -2.35 -8.24
N HIS A 35 -12.89 -2.64 -7.74
CA HIS A 35 -12.61 -3.89 -7.04
C HIS A 35 -11.85 -3.59 -5.75
N THR A 36 -12.25 -4.23 -4.67
CA THR A 36 -11.53 -4.19 -3.41
C THR A 36 -10.33 -5.14 -3.47
N PHE A 37 -9.15 -4.65 -3.10
CA PHE A 37 -7.94 -5.43 -2.92
C PHE A 37 -7.36 -5.19 -1.52
N TYR A 38 -6.66 -6.19 -1.01
CA TYR A 38 -5.94 -6.13 0.25
C TYR A 38 -4.44 -6.07 -0.03
N ILE A 39 -3.78 -5.08 0.54
CA ILE A 39 -2.37 -4.76 0.27
C ILE A 39 -1.63 -4.74 1.60
N ARG A 40 -0.47 -5.39 1.65
CA ARG A 40 0.48 -5.20 2.75
C ARG A 40 1.69 -4.41 2.30
N GLU A 41 2.22 -3.61 3.22
CA GLU A 41 3.52 -2.99 3.04
C GLU A 41 4.61 -4.05 2.86
N GLN A 42 5.65 -3.67 2.14
CA GLN A 42 6.76 -4.52 1.71
C GLN A 42 8.06 -3.83 2.06
N GLU A 43 9.05 -4.65 2.40
CA GLU A 43 10.40 -4.19 2.66
C GLU A 43 10.95 -3.36 1.48
N ALA A 44 11.76 -2.34 1.79
CA ALA A 44 12.36 -1.46 0.79
C ALA A 44 13.13 -2.20 -0.32
N GLY A 45 13.69 -3.39 -0.02
CA GLY A 45 14.35 -4.25 -1.01
C GLY A 45 13.41 -4.74 -2.12
N VAL A 46 12.14 -5.02 -1.79
CA VAL A 46 11.12 -5.43 -2.77
C VAL A 46 10.79 -4.27 -3.72
N LEU A 47 10.58 -3.07 -3.17
CA LEU A 47 10.28 -1.86 -3.96
C LEU A 47 11.47 -1.48 -4.84
N ARG A 48 12.70 -1.54 -4.29
CA ARG A 48 13.93 -1.34 -5.07
C ARG A 48 14.01 -2.34 -6.21
N GLY A 49 13.73 -3.62 -5.97
CA GLY A 49 13.69 -4.65 -7.00
C GLY A 49 12.69 -4.34 -8.12
N PHE A 50 11.52 -3.82 -7.78
CA PHE A 50 10.55 -3.33 -8.74
C PHE A 50 11.09 -2.17 -9.58
N PHE A 51 11.59 -1.10 -8.97
CA PHE A 51 12.11 0.06 -9.69
C PHE A 51 13.30 -0.30 -10.60
N THR A 52 14.27 -1.05 -10.08
CA THR A 52 15.42 -1.53 -10.86
C THR A 52 14.99 -2.48 -11.99
N GLY A 53 13.99 -3.32 -11.76
CA GLY A 53 13.42 -4.18 -12.79
C GLY A 53 12.80 -3.38 -13.93
N GLN A 54 12.02 -2.33 -13.62
CA GLN A 54 11.39 -1.49 -14.65
C GLN A 54 12.41 -0.78 -15.55
N SER A 55 13.55 -0.35 -14.99
CA SER A 55 14.64 0.30 -15.72
C SER A 55 15.72 -0.67 -16.23
N SER A 56 15.48 -1.98 -16.18
CA SER A 56 16.47 -2.99 -16.56
C SER A 56 16.62 -3.08 -18.08
N GLU A 57 17.86 -3.27 -18.55
CA GLU A 57 18.15 -3.62 -19.95
C GLU A 57 17.88 -5.11 -20.25
N ASP A 58 17.68 -5.91 -19.21
CA ASP A 58 17.31 -7.33 -19.32
C ASP A 58 15.78 -7.43 -19.54
N PRO A 59 15.31 -7.87 -20.73
CA PRO A 59 13.89 -7.90 -21.05
C PRO A 59 13.07 -8.79 -20.11
N ASP A 60 13.67 -9.88 -19.59
CA ASP A 60 12.97 -10.79 -18.68
C ASP A 60 12.78 -10.14 -17.30
N LYS A 61 13.80 -9.42 -16.81
CA LYS A 61 13.69 -8.65 -15.56
C LYS A 61 12.67 -7.52 -15.69
N GLN A 62 12.64 -6.86 -16.85
CA GLN A 62 11.68 -5.79 -17.11
C GLN A 62 10.25 -6.33 -17.16
N ALA A 63 10.01 -7.41 -17.91
CA ALA A 63 8.69 -8.02 -18.07
C ALA A 63 8.10 -8.55 -16.76
N GLU A 64 8.93 -9.01 -15.82
CA GLU A 64 8.47 -9.58 -14.56
C GLU A 64 8.36 -8.57 -13.40
N SER A 65 8.87 -7.35 -13.57
CA SER A 65 8.99 -6.39 -12.48
C SER A 65 7.65 -6.12 -11.76
N MET A 66 6.61 -5.75 -12.50
CA MET A 66 5.27 -5.48 -11.94
C MET A 66 4.67 -6.72 -11.27
N ALA A 67 4.76 -7.88 -11.94
CA ALA A 67 4.21 -9.14 -11.43
C ALA A 67 4.85 -9.58 -10.11
N ARG A 68 6.17 -9.34 -9.93
CA ARG A 68 6.89 -9.65 -8.69
C ARG A 68 6.43 -8.78 -7.53
N LEU A 69 6.22 -7.47 -7.76
CA LEU A 69 5.67 -6.58 -6.72
C LEU A 69 4.25 -6.99 -6.34
N ILE A 70 3.39 -7.25 -7.33
CA ILE A 70 1.99 -7.63 -7.10
C ILE A 70 1.88 -8.94 -6.29
N ALA A 71 2.63 -9.98 -6.66
CA ALA A 71 2.59 -11.27 -5.96
C ALA A 71 3.09 -11.19 -4.50
N LYS A 72 3.87 -10.15 -4.18
CA LYS A 72 4.37 -9.92 -2.82
C LYS A 72 3.42 -9.09 -1.97
N ALA A 73 2.85 -8.03 -2.55
CA ALA A 73 2.04 -7.07 -1.81
C ALA A 73 0.56 -7.43 -1.71
N ILE A 74 -0.03 -8.08 -2.73
CA ILE A 74 -1.45 -8.44 -2.73
C ILE A 74 -1.68 -9.68 -1.87
N CYS A 75 -2.61 -9.56 -0.94
CA CYS A 75 -2.94 -10.59 0.05
C CYS A 75 -4.45 -10.82 0.16
N ASP A 76 -4.83 -11.81 0.96
CA ASP A 76 -6.19 -11.99 1.46
C ASP A 76 -6.42 -11.08 2.70
N PRO A 77 -7.65 -10.99 3.24
CA PRO A 77 -7.94 -10.20 4.43
C PRO A 77 -7.10 -10.58 5.66
N GLU A 78 -6.62 -11.82 5.73
CA GLU A 78 -5.79 -12.34 6.82
C GLU A 78 -4.29 -12.08 6.59
N GLY A 79 -3.91 -11.38 5.51
CA GLY A 79 -2.52 -11.11 5.20
C GLY A 79 -1.77 -12.34 4.73
N LYS A 80 -2.37 -13.28 4.02
CA LYS A 80 -1.64 -14.34 3.29
C LYS A 80 -1.55 -13.98 1.82
N PRO A 81 -0.47 -14.36 1.11
CA PRO A 81 -0.35 -14.07 -0.31
C PRO A 81 -1.56 -14.59 -1.10
N ALA A 82 -2.24 -13.70 -1.83
CA ALA A 82 -3.46 -14.06 -2.57
C ALA A 82 -3.16 -14.71 -3.92
N LEU A 83 -1.97 -14.49 -4.47
CA LEU A 83 -1.56 -15.03 -5.74
C LEU A 83 -0.05 -15.29 -5.83
N SER A 84 0.31 -16.35 -6.56
CA SER A 84 1.68 -16.65 -6.93
C SER A 84 2.21 -15.71 -8.02
N LEU A 85 3.54 -15.67 -8.20
CA LEU A 85 4.16 -14.97 -9.32
C LEU A 85 3.62 -15.46 -10.68
N ALA A 86 3.42 -16.78 -10.83
CA ALA A 86 2.89 -17.36 -12.06
C ALA A 86 1.48 -16.85 -12.37
N GLN A 87 0.63 -16.66 -11.35
CA GLN A 87 -0.69 -16.04 -11.52
C GLN A 87 -0.57 -14.54 -11.80
N ALA A 88 0.31 -13.82 -11.11
CA ALA A 88 0.52 -12.38 -11.33
C ALA A 88 0.99 -12.06 -12.76
N LYS A 89 1.86 -12.88 -13.34
CA LYS A 89 2.30 -12.76 -14.74
C LYS A 89 1.16 -12.89 -15.75
N ARG A 90 0.04 -13.52 -15.36
CA ARG A 90 -1.13 -13.72 -16.22
C ARG A 90 -2.15 -12.60 -16.10
N LEU A 91 -1.94 -11.63 -15.21
CA LEU A 91 -2.80 -10.45 -15.12
C LEU A 91 -2.68 -9.63 -16.42
N LYS A 92 -3.82 -9.10 -16.87
CA LYS A 92 -3.86 -8.13 -17.98
C LYS A 92 -2.96 -6.95 -17.65
N PHE A 93 -2.26 -6.42 -18.65
CA PHE A 93 -1.31 -5.32 -18.47
C PHE A 93 -1.91 -4.12 -17.72
N ALA A 94 -3.11 -3.68 -18.10
CA ALA A 94 -3.80 -2.57 -17.43
C ALA A 94 -4.13 -2.86 -15.94
N VAL A 95 -4.36 -4.12 -15.57
CA VAL A 95 -4.57 -4.52 -14.17
C VAL A 95 -3.25 -4.45 -13.41
N GLN A 96 -2.14 -4.87 -14.03
CA GLN A 96 -0.82 -4.75 -13.40
C GLN A 96 -0.46 -3.29 -13.11
N ILE A 97 -0.74 -2.36 -14.04
CA ILE A 97 -0.55 -0.91 -13.82
C ILE A 97 -1.40 -0.43 -12.65
N ALA A 98 -2.70 -0.75 -12.63
CA ALA A 98 -3.60 -0.29 -11.57
C ALA A 98 -3.18 -0.79 -10.18
N LEU A 99 -2.80 -2.07 -10.08
CA LEU A 99 -2.36 -2.65 -8.81
C LEU A 99 -1.01 -2.10 -8.35
N THR A 100 -0.02 -1.97 -9.24
CA THR A 100 1.29 -1.40 -8.86
C THR A 100 1.17 0.05 -8.40
N LYS A 101 0.26 0.83 -8.98
CA LYS A 101 -0.08 2.17 -8.50
C LYS A 101 -0.65 2.12 -7.07
N ALA A 102 -1.70 1.32 -6.84
CA ALA A 102 -2.32 1.19 -5.52
C ALA A 102 -1.34 0.70 -4.45
N ILE A 103 -0.44 -0.23 -4.81
CA ILE A 103 0.65 -0.70 -3.94
C ILE A 103 1.60 0.46 -3.62
N SER A 104 2.02 1.25 -4.61
CA SER A 104 2.94 2.37 -4.40
C SER A 104 2.34 3.44 -3.46
N GLU A 105 1.04 3.69 -3.54
CA GLU A 105 0.33 4.63 -2.66
C GLU A 105 0.34 4.17 -1.19
N VAL A 106 0.23 2.86 -0.91
CA VAL A 106 0.36 2.30 0.44
C VAL A 106 1.75 2.54 1.03
N HIS A 107 2.80 2.47 0.20
CA HIS A 107 4.19 2.66 0.65
C HIS A 107 4.65 4.13 0.66
N SER A 108 3.77 5.05 0.25
CA SER A 108 4.09 6.46 0.23
C SER A 108 3.97 6.98 1.66
N TYR A 109 5.09 7.16 2.36
CA TYR A 109 5.10 7.81 3.68
C TYR A 109 4.47 9.20 3.55
N GLN A 110 3.23 9.36 4.03
CA GLN A 110 2.52 10.65 4.01
C GLN A 110 2.88 11.51 5.24
N GLY A 111 3.62 10.97 6.22
CA GLY A 111 3.75 11.59 7.53
C GLY A 111 2.39 11.73 8.24
N LYS A 112 2.34 12.48 9.34
CA LYS A 112 1.05 12.88 9.96
C LYS A 112 0.44 14.03 9.15
N GLU A 113 -0.14 13.73 7.99
CA GLU A 113 -1.20 14.56 7.46
C GLU A 113 -2.53 14.02 7.98
N SER A 114 -3.18 14.84 8.80
CA SER A 114 -4.54 14.63 9.27
C SER A 114 -5.44 14.28 8.09
N LEU A 115 -6.21 13.20 8.21
CA LEU A 115 -7.29 12.90 7.27
C LEU A 115 -8.20 14.14 7.12
N PRO A 116 -8.58 14.58 5.91
CA PRO A 116 -9.64 15.55 5.75
C PRO A 116 -10.96 14.84 6.03
N GLY A 117 -11.43 14.93 7.26
CA GLY A 117 -12.60 14.16 7.69
C GLY A 117 -13.12 14.52 9.07
N GLU A 118 -13.11 15.79 9.45
CA GLU A 118 -13.98 16.27 10.53
C GLU A 118 -14.36 17.73 10.21
N GLU A 119 -15.65 18.06 10.30
CA GLU A 119 -16.33 19.31 9.93
C GLU A 119 -16.66 19.44 8.41
N ALA A 120 -17.91 19.49 7.97
CA ALA A 120 -19.02 20.24 8.54
C ALA A 120 -20.38 19.53 8.38
N ALA A 121 -21.00 19.17 9.49
CA ALA A 121 -22.45 19.25 9.62
C ALA A 121 -22.80 20.72 9.90
N SER A 122 -22.88 21.54 8.86
CA SER A 122 -23.39 22.91 9.00
C SER A 122 -24.92 22.85 9.06
N GLY A 123 -25.45 22.71 10.27
CA GLY A 123 -26.86 22.95 10.57
C GLY A 123 -27.20 24.41 10.29
N SER A 124 -28.02 24.66 9.26
CA SER A 124 -28.62 25.95 9.01
C SER A 124 -29.94 26.02 9.78
N ASP A 125 -29.86 26.46 11.04
CA ASP A 125 -30.97 27.02 11.79
C ASP A 125 -30.68 28.49 12.03
N THR A 126 -31.27 29.37 11.21
CA THR A 126 -31.58 30.74 11.66
C THR A 126 -32.94 31.14 11.14
N SER A 127 -33.93 30.84 11.98
CA SER A 127 -35.18 31.57 12.12
C SER A 127 -34.90 33.01 12.58
N SER A 128 -35.55 34.00 11.97
CA SER A 128 -35.92 35.32 12.53
C SER A 128 -36.76 36.04 11.46
N LEU A 129 -38.07 36.25 11.69
CA LEU A 129 -38.69 37.41 12.36
C LEU A 129 -38.61 38.69 11.53
#